data_AF-A0A831P2M4-F1
#
_entry.id   AF-A0A831P2M4-F1
#
_cell.length_a   1.000
_cell.length_b   1.000
_cell.length_c   1.000
_cell.angle_alpha   90.00
_cell.angle_beta   90.00
_cell.angle_gamma   90.00
#
_symmetry.space_group_name_H-M   'P 1'
#
loop_
_entity.id
_entity.type
_entity.pdbx_description
1 polymer ?
#
loop_
_entity_poly.entity_id
_entity_poly.type
_entity_poly.pdbx_seq_one_letter_code
_entity_poly.pdbx_strand_id
1 'polypeptide(L)' 'VGPHLAEAIVQYRKAHGPFASLEQLLQVKGIGPRVLERNRDRLTVGRREDRPQPK' A
#
# COMPACT_ATOMS: atom_id res chain seq x y z
N VAL A 1 -6.60 8.01 -8.99
CA VAL A 1 -7.22 7.13 -7.96
C VAL A 1 -8.40 7.90 -7.38
N GLY A 2 -9.57 7.28 -7.23
CA GLY A 2 -10.76 7.95 -6.68
C GLY A 2 -10.84 7.86 -5.15
N PRO A 3 -11.71 8.65 -4.50
CA PRO A 3 -11.85 8.71 -3.04
C PRO A 3 -12.12 7.33 -2.41
N HIS A 4 -12.99 6.53 -3.03
CA HIS A 4 -13.35 5.20 -2.53
C HIS A 4 -12.15 4.23 -2.46
N LEU A 5 -11.24 4.28 -3.45
CA LEU A 5 -10.01 3.47 -3.41
C LEU A 5 -9.05 3.96 -2.32
N ALA A 6 -8.93 5.28 -2.16
CA ALA A 6 -8.06 5.85 -1.14
C ALA A 6 -8.52 5.41 0.27
N GLU A 7 -9.83 5.42 0.52
CA GLU A 7 -10.40 4.90 1.77
C GLU A 7 -10.10 3.42 1.97
N ALA A 8 -10.26 2.58 0.94
CA ALA A 8 -9.95 1.15 1.04
C ALA A 8 -8.48 0.88 1.39
N ILE A 9 -7.54 1.65 0.83
CA ILE A 9 -6.10 1.56 1.15
C ILE A 9 -5.86 1.90 2.62
N VAL A 10 -6.49 2.97 3.12
CA VAL A 10 -6.35 3.39 4.52
C VAL A 10 -6.96 2.36 5.47
N GLN A 11 -8.13 1.82 5.15
CA GLN A 11 -8.79 0.78 5.96
C GLN A 11 -7.94 -0.49 6.03
N TYR A 12 -7.44 -0.96 4.89
CA TYR A 12 -6.53 -2.12 4.86
C TYR A 12 -5.27 -1.84 5.69
N ARG A 13 -4.66 -0.65 5.56
CA ARG A 13 -3.49 -0.27 6.35
C ARG A 13 -3.77 -0.24 7.86
N LYS A 14 -4.98 0.16 8.27
CA LYS A 14 -5.38 0.20 9.68
C LYS A 14 -5.60 -1.21 10.24
N ALA A 15 -6.18 -2.11 9.45
CA ALA A 15 -6.47 -3.48 9.87
C ALA A 15 -5.26 -4.40 9.84
N HIS A 16 -4.41 -4.28 8.80
CA HIS A 16 -3.28 -5.18 8.55
C HIS A 16 -1.91 -4.55 8.87
N GLY A 17 -1.87 -3.23 9.09
CA GLY A 17 -0.63 -2.49 9.26
C GLY A 17 -0.06 -1.92 7.95
N PRO A 18 1.17 -1.39 7.97
CA PRO A 18 1.80 -0.80 6.79
C PRO A 18 1.99 -1.83 5.67
N PHE A 19 1.92 -1.35 4.42
CA PHE A 19 2.25 -2.17 3.26
C PHE A 19 3.77 -2.41 3.21
N ALA A 20 4.17 -3.69 3.19
CA ALA A 20 5.55 -4.12 2.98
C ALA A 20 5.95 -4.04 1.50
N SER A 21 5.01 -4.30 0.59
CA SER A 21 5.23 -4.33 -0.86
C SER A 21 4.04 -3.73 -1.61
N LEU A 22 4.28 -3.27 -2.83
CA LEU A 22 3.23 -2.76 -3.73
C LEU A 22 2.18 -3.83 -4.06
N GLU A 23 2.57 -5.11 -4.10
CA GLU A 23 1.65 -6.22 -4.37
C GLU A 23 0.55 -6.39 -3.32
N GLN A 24 0.79 -5.97 -2.07
CA GLN A 24 -0.25 -6.00 -1.04
C GLN A 24 -1.41 -5.04 -1.35
N LEU A 25 -1.21 -4.05 -2.22
CA LEU A 25 -2.32 -3.23 -2.71
C LEU A 25 -3.33 -4.07 -3.51
N LEU A 26 -2.94 -5.20 -4.12
CA LEU A 26 -3.88 -6.12 -4.78
C LEU A 26 -4.82 -6.82 -3.80
N GLN A 27 -4.48 -6.87 -2.52
CA GLN A 27 -5.37 -7.40 -1.48
C GLN A 27 -6.43 -6.39 -1.04
N VAL A 28 -6.29 -5.12 -1.44
CA VAL A 28 -7.28 -4.08 -1.15
C VAL A 28 -8.45 -4.22 -2.12
N LYS A 29 -9.64 -4.45 -1.57
CA LYS A 29 -10.88 -4.57 -2.36
C LYS A 29 -11.09 -3.32 -3.21
N GLY A 30 -11.18 -3.50 -4.53
CA GLY A 30 -11.31 -2.41 -5.50
C GLY A 30 -9.99 -2.00 -6.19
N ILE A 31 -8.84 -2.52 -5.74
CA ILE A 31 -7.56 -2.37 -6.46
C ILE A 31 -7.30 -3.64 -7.26
N GLY A 32 -7.52 -3.55 -8.56
CA GLY A 32 -7.11 -4.58 -9.51
C GLY A 32 -5.69 -4.37 -10.03
N PRO A 33 -5.11 -5.37 -10.74
CA PRO A 33 -3.79 -5.28 -11.34
C PRO A 33 -3.66 -4.07 -12.28
N ARG A 34 -4.70 -3.77 -13.06
CA ARG A 34 -4.72 -2.61 -13.96
C ARG A 34 -4.58 -1.27 -13.25
N VAL A 35 -5.11 -1.14 -12.03
CA VAL A 35 -4.95 0.06 -11.21
C VAL A 35 -3.54 0.09 -10.64
N LEU A 36 -3.06 -1.03 -10.11
CA LEU A 36 -1.72 -1.12 -9.56
C LEU A 36 -0.67 -0.77 -10.61
N GLU A 37 -0.69 -1.39 -11.79
CA GLU A 37 0.27 -1.13 -12.87
C GLU A 37 0.29 0.32 -13.32
N ARG A 38 -0.89 0.93 -13.52
CA ARG A 38 -0.98 2.34 -13.93
C ARG A 38 -0.40 3.31 -12.90
N ASN A 39 -0.39 2.92 -11.62
CA ASN A 39 0.12 3.76 -10.55
C ASN A 39 1.47 3.26 -10.01
N ARG A 40 1.98 2.12 -10.49
CA ARG A 40 3.18 1.45 -9.95
C ARG A 40 4.39 2.37 -9.95
N ASP A 41 4.58 3.11 -11.04
CA ASP A 41 5.66 4.08 -11.19
C ASP A 41 5.56 5.28 -10.23
N ARG A 42 4.35 5.56 -9.75
CA ARG A 42 4.04 6.68 -8.86
C ARG A 42 3.87 6.26 -7.39
N LEU A 43 3.95 4.97 -7.12
CA LEU A 43 3.73 4.40 -5.80
C LEU A 43 5.05 3.89 -5.25
N THR A 44 5.37 4.33 -4.05
CA THR A 44 6.50 3.84 -3.27
C THR A 44 5.99 3.36 -1.94
N VAL A 45 6.34 2.13 -1.55
CA VAL A 45 6.23 1.72 -0.16
C VAL A 45 7.31 2.46 0.60
N GLY A 46 6.90 3.29 1.56
CA GLY A 46 7.85 3.88 2.50
C GLY A 46 8.53 2.73 3.20
N ARG A 47 9.79 2.45 2.82
CA ARG A 47 10.64 1.52 3.54
C ARG A 47 10.51 1.96 4.98
N ARG A 48 9.93 1.11 5.84
CA ARG A 48 10.30 1.24 7.25
C ARG A 48 11.80 1.10 7.19
N GLU A 49 12.51 2.22 7.36
CA GLU A 49 13.70 2.18 8.16
C GLU A 49 13.24 1.49 9.44
N ASP A 50 13.31 0.15 9.42
CA ASP A 50 13.82 -0.61 10.52
C ASP A 50 15.14 0.09 10.86
N ARG A 51 15.04 1.19 11.60
CA ARG A 51 16.17 1.76 12.28
C ARG A 51 16.58 0.60 13.18
N PRO A 52 17.75 -0.03 12.99
CA PRO A 52 18.20 -1.01 13.95
C PRO A 52 18.18 -0.27 15.28
N GLN A 53 17.37 -0.76 16.21
CA GLN A 53 17.45 -0.31 17.59
C GLN A 53 18.92 -0.52 17.99
N PRO A 54 19.63 0.54 18.42
CA PRO A 54 21.00 0.37 18.84
C PRO A 54 21.01 -0.69 19.96
N LYS A 55 21.92 -1.65 19.81
CA LYS A 55 22.14 -2.81 20.67
C LYS A 55 22.10 -2.49 22.16
#